data_AF-A0A329WAJ2-F1
#
_entry.id   AF-A0A329WAJ2-F1
#
_cell.length_a   1.000
_cell.length_b   1.000
_cell.length_c   1.000
_cell.angle_alpha   90.00
_cell.angle_beta   90.00
_cell.angle_gamma   90.00
#
_symmetry.space_group_name_H-M   'P 1'
#
loop_
_entity.id
_entity.type
_entity.pdbx_description
1 polymer ?
#
loop_
_entity_poly.entity_id
_entity_poly.type
_entity_poly.pdbx_seq_one_letter_code
_entity_poly.pdbx_strand_id
1 'polypeptide(L)'
;MLNTKNIKNTSDIENYCDIFYSDMANVVSVLDTADMSEQDIELLEEACEANSAGLCHGLHFLGDTLITFAANDVVEFTPESLCQLGHCLVAISSLLPMLFTLYQKTNKETQLRSL
;
A
#
# COMPACT_ATOMS: atom_id res chain seq x y z
N MET A 1 -11.61 -24.17 -29.28
CA MET A 1 -12.57 -23.06 -29.07
C MET A 1 -12.65 -22.80 -27.57
N LEU A 2 -12.02 -21.73 -27.09
CA LEU A 2 -12.13 -21.30 -25.70
C LEU A 2 -13.46 -20.58 -25.51
N ASN A 3 -14.24 -21.02 -24.52
CA ASN A 3 -15.57 -20.51 -24.21
C ASN A 3 -15.46 -19.13 -23.54
N THR A 4 -15.59 -18.06 -24.33
CA THR A 4 -15.65 -16.67 -23.88
C THR A 4 -17.06 -16.32 -23.38
N LYS A 5 -17.43 -16.87 -22.23
CA LYS A 5 -18.59 -16.39 -21.46
C LYS A 5 -18.23 -16.40 -19.99
N ASN A 6 -17.73 -15.28 -19.49
CA ASN A 6 -18.29 -14.53 -18.35
C ASN A 6 -17.32 -13.42 -17.89
N ILE A 7 -16.97 -12.46 -18.76
CA ILE A 7 -16.43 -11.18 -18.27
C ILE A 7 -17.65 -10.32 -17.95
N LYS A 8 -18.22 -10.55 -16.76
CA LYS A 8 -19.24 -9.68 -16.19
C LYS A 8 -18.58 -8.35 -15.85
N ASN A 9 -19.11 -7.29 -16.45
CA ASN A 9 -19.05 -5.89 -16.02
C ASN A 9 -17.67 -5.25 -15.85
N THR A 10 -17.17 -4.68 -16.95
CA THR A 10 -16.18 -3.60 -16.97
C THR A 10 -16.75 -2.25 -16.50
N SER A 11 -17.91 -2.22 -15.82
CA SER A 11 -18.52 -1.02 -15.24
C SER A 11 -18.02 -0.70 -13.82
N ASP A 12 -17.20 -1.57 -13.23
CA ASP A 12 -16.63 -1.37 -11.89
C ASP A 12 -15.25 -0.68 -11.94
N ILE A 13 -14.82 -0.21 -13.12
CA ILE A 13 -13.53 0.46 -13.36
C ILE A 13 -13.66 2.01 -13.23
N GLU A 14 -14.84 2.51 -12.83
CA GLU A 14 -15.13 3.94 -12.66
C GLU A 14 -15.09 4.42 -11.20
N ASN A 15 -14.42 3.70 -10.32
CA ASN A 15 -13.94 4.27 -9.07
C ASN A 15 -12.45 3.96 -9.00
N TYR A 16 -11.66 4.78 -9.71
CA TYR A 16 -10.22 4.77 -9.61
C TYR A 16 -9.92 4.90 -8.13
N CYS A 17 -9.60 3.76 -7.50
CA CYS A 17 -9.26 3.69 -6.10
C CYS A 17 -8.27 4.80 -5.87
N ASP A 18 -8.64 5.76 -5.02
CA ASP A 18 -7.64 6.59 -4.39
C ASP A 18 -6.65 5.56 -3.84
N ILE A 19 -5.45 5.51 -4.42
CA ILE A 19 -4.44 4.49 -4.10
C ILE A 19 -4.06 4.57 -2.61
N PHE A 20 -4.55 5.61 -1.93
CA PHE A 20 -4.50 5.92 -0.52
C PHE A 20 -5.81 5.62 0.25
N TYR A 21 -6.77 4.91 -0.34
CA TYR A 21 -7.98 4.45 0.35
C TYR A 21 -7.82 2.99 0.78
N SER A 22 -7.78 2.79 2.10
CA SER A 22 -7.92 1.48 2.72
C SER A 22 -8.70 1.59 4.02
N ASP A 23 -9.40 0.52 4.41
CA ASP A 23 -10.10 0.47 5.71
C ASP A 23 -9.13 0.73 6.87
N MET A 24 -7.87 0.30 6.75
CA MET A 24 -6.82 0.59 7.73
C MET A 24 -6.49 2.08 7.81
N ALA A 25 -6.32 2.76 6.67
CA ALA A 25 -6.08 4.20 6.65
C ALA A 25 -7.24 4.99 7.27
N ASN A 26 -8.48 4.57 7.00
CA ASN A 26 -9.67 5.17 7.60
C ASN A 26 -9.69 5.04 9.13
N VAL A 27 -9.45 3.85 9.66
CA VAL A 27 -9.37 3.62 11.12
C VAL A 27 -8.23 4.43 11.74
N VAL A 28 -7.11 4.54 11.05
CA VAL A 28 -5.93 5.27 11.53
C VAL A 28 -6.12 6.79 11.47
N SER A 29 -6.91 7.29 10.52
CA SER A 29 -7.19 8.72 10.39
C SER A 29 -7.81 9.32 11.66
N VAL A 30 -8.57 8.52 12.41
CA VAL A 30 -9.24 8.91 13.66
C VAL A 30 -8.44 8.63 14.93
N LEU A 31 -7.24 8.05 14.83
CA LEU A 31 -6.36 7.87 15.99
C LEU A 31 -5.93 9.24 16.54
N ASP A 32 -5.92 9.41 17.85
CA ASP A 32 -5.43 10.63 18.48
C ASP A 32 -3.93 10.53 18.77
N THR A 33 -3.17 11.57 18.40
CA THR A 33 -1.72 11.68 18.63
C THR A 33 -1.38 12.70 19.71
N ALA A 34 -2.36 13.40 20.27
CA ALA A 34 -2.15 14.50 21.22
C ALA A 34 -1.43 14.04 22.50
N ASP A 35 -1.74 12.85 23.01
CA ASP A 35 -1.16 12.31 24.24
C ASP A 35 0.20 11.60 24.04
N MET A 36 0.69 11.50 22.80
CA MET A 36 1.99 10.87 22.53
C MET A 36 3.14 11.77 22.97
N SER A 37 4.24 11.18 23.46
CA SER A 37 5.46 11.95 23.74
C SER A 37 6.10 12.46 22.44
N GLU A 38 6.91 13.52 22.51
CA GLU A 38 7.65 14.02 21.35
C GLU A 38 8.54 12.94 20.74
N GLN A 39 9.21 12.15 21.58
CA GLN A 39 10.04 11.04 21.15
C GLN A 39 9.24 9.96 20.41
N ASP A 40 8.03 9.63 20.88
CA ASP A 40 7.19 8.63 20.21
C ASP A 40 6.66 9.14 18.85
N ILE A 41 6.40 10.44 18.72
CA ILE A 41 5.98 11.05 17.45
C ILE A 41 7.12 11.03 16.43
N GLU A 42 8.33 11.41 16.84
CA GLU A 42 9.51 11.39 15.97
C GLU A 42 9.81 9.97 15.50
N LEU A 43 9.80 9.00 16.41
CA LEU A 43 9.99 7.58 16.06
C LEU A 43 8.90 7.07 15.11
N LEU A 44 7.64 7.46 15.33
CA LEU A 44 6.53 7.05 14.46
C LEU A 44 6.63 7.69 13.07
N GLU A 45 7.03 8.95 12.99
CA GLU A 45 7.27 9.66 11.73
C GLU A 45 8.36 8.97 10.90
N GLU A 46 9.54 8.77 11.50
CA GLU A 46 10.68 8.10 10.87
C GLU A 46 10.31 6.67 10.43
N ALA A 47 9.60 5.93 11.28
CA ALA A 47 9.16 4.58 10.95
C ALA A 47 8.17 4.58 9.76
N CYS A 48 7.24 5.54 9.68
CA CYS A 48 6.29 5.62 8.58
C CYS A 48 6.99 5.99 7.26
N GLU A 49 7.93 6.93 7.30
CA GLU A 49 8.73 7.31 6.13
C GLU A 49 9.58 6.12 5.64
N ALA A 50 10.36 5.50 6.53
CA ALA A 50 11.24 4.40 6.16
C ALA A 50 10.47 3.19 5.61
N ASN A 51 9.35 2.81 6.25
CA ASN A 51 8.55 1.68 5.79
C ASN A 51 7.81 1.97 4.49
N SER A 52 7.27 3.18 4.30
CA SER A 52 6.61 3.55 3.04
C SER A 52 7.60 3.55 1.87
N ALA A 53 8.80 4.10 2.07
CA ALA A 53 9.87 4.04 1.07
C ALA A 53 10.28 2.59 0.75
N GLY A 54 10.46 1.75 1.78
CA GLY A 54 10.78 0.33 1.60
C GLY A 54 9.73 -0.44 0.81
N LEU A 55 8.44 -0.23 1.10
CA LEU A 55 7.33 -0.86 0.37
C LEU A 55 7.25 -0.38 -1.08
N CYS A 56 7.41 0.93 -1.33
CA CYS A 56 7.46 1.48 -2.68
C CYS A 56 8.62 0.89 -3.50
N HIS A 57 9.81 0.79 -2.92
CA HIS A 57 10.96 0.13 -3.55
C HIS A 57 10.69 -1.35 -3.84
N GLY A 58 10.09 -2.07 -2.88
CA GLY A 58 9.70 -3.47 -3.05
C GLY A 58 8.69 -3.66 -4.19
N LEU A 59 7.68 -2.80 -4.28
CA LEU A 59 6.71 -2.80 -5.39
C LEU A 59 7.36 -2.51 -6.73
N HIS A 60 8.30 -1.57 -6.78
CA HIS A 60 9.04 -1.26 -8.01
C HIS A 60 9.85 -2.48 -8.48
N PHE A 61 10.64 -3.08 -7.58
CA PHE A 61 11.41 -4.29 -7.88
C PHE A 61 10.52 -5.47 -8.31
N LEU A 62 9.37 -5.63 -7.67
CA LEU A 62 8.39 -6.65 -8.03
C LEU A 62 7.81 -6.40 -9.43
N GLY A 63 7.50 -5.15 -9.76
CA GLY A 63 7.07 -4.74 -11.10
C GLY A 63 8.13 -5.07 -12.15
N ASP A 64 9.39 -4.69 -11.92
CA ASP A 64 10.51 -5.00 -12.80
C ASP A 64 10.72 -6.51 -12.97
N THR A 65 10.52 -7.28 -11.91
CA THR A 65 10.59 -8.75 -11.94
C THR A 65 9.51 -9.32 -12.86
N LEU A 66 8.26 -8.85 -12.73
CA LEU A 66 7.15 -9.30 -13.58
C LEU A 66 7.36 -8.90 -15.06
N ILE A 67 7.89 -7.71 -15.31
CA ILE A 67 8.28 -7.25 -16.66
C ILE A 67 9.38 -8.15 -17.23
N THR A 68 10.39 -8.48 -16.41
CA THR A 68 11.49 -9.38 -16.78
C THR A 68 10.98 -10.78 -17.11
N PHE A 69 10.06 -11.32 -16.31
CA PHE A 69 9.41 -12.59 -16.58
C PHE A 69 8.67 -12.58 -17.92
N ALA A 70 7.89 -11.53 -18.20
CA ALA A 70 7.23 -11.37 -19.49
C ALA A 70 8.22 -11.27 -20.66
N ALA A 71 9.34 -10.56 -20.48
CA ALA A 71 10.38 -10.40 -21.50
C ALA A 71 11.16 -11.70 -21.78
N ASN A 72 11.12 -12.68 -20.88
CA ASN A 72 11.82 -13.96 -21.01
C ASN A 72 10.85 -15.15 -21.21
N ASP A 73 9.62 -14.88 -21.67
CA ASP A 73 8.59 -15.90 -21.93
C ASP A 73 8.29 -16.82 -20.74
N VAL A 74 8.41 -16.30 -19.52
CA VAL A 74 7.96 -17.01 -18.32
C VAL A 74 6.43 -16.97 -18.29
N VAL A 75 5.82 -18.06 -18.76
CA VAL A 75 4.37 -18.18 -18.95
C VAL A 75 3.65 -18.96 -17.84
N GLU A 76 4.39 -19.65 -16.97
CA GLU A 76 3.82 -20.51 -15.94
C GLU A 76 4.22 -20.05 -14.53
N PHE A 77 3.19 -19.75 -13.73
CA PHE A 77 3.30 -19.58 -12.29
C PHE A 77 2.49 -20.67 -11.61
N THR A 78 2.99 -21.19 -10.49
CA THR A 78 2.18 -22.11 -9.68
C THR A 78 0.99 -21.33 -9.09
N PRO A 79 -0.18 -21.96 -8.91
CA PRO A 79 -1.31 -21.32 -8.24
C PRO A 79 -0.95 -20.74 -6.87
N GLU A 80 -0.07 -21.43 -6.14
CA GLU A 80 0.42 -20.96 -4.84
C GLU A 80 1.25 -19.68 -4.95
N SER A 81 2.17 -19.58 -5.92
CA SER A 81 2.96 -18.36 -6.12
C SER A 81 2.09 -17.16 -6.51
N LEU A 82 1.07 -17.36 -7.35
CA LEU A 82 0.10 -16.31 -7.71
C LEU A 82 -0.75 -15.89 -6.51
N CYS A 83 -1.18 -16.84 -5.68
CA CYS A 83 -1.94 -16.57 -4.48
C CYS A 83 -1.12 -15.75 -3.47
N GLN A 84 0.14 -16.14 -3.24
CA GLN A 84 1.06 -15.42 -2.37
C GLN A 84 1.37 -14.01 -2.88
N LEU A 85 1.60 -13.86 -4.19
CA LEU A 85 1.77 -12.55 -4.83
C LEU A 85 0.53 -11.67 -4.64
N GLY A 86 -0.67 -12.22 -4.87
CA GLY A 86 -1.93 -11.52 -4.64
C GLY A 86 -2.10 -11.05 -3.19
N HIS A 87 -1.87 -11.94 -2.22
CA HIS A 87 -1.91 -11.58 -0.80
C HIS A 87 -0.90 -10.48 -0.43
N CYS A 88 0.31 -10.57 -0.98
CA CYS A 88 1.34 -9.54 -0.78
C CYS A 88 0.86 -8.17 -1.31
N LEU A 89 0.36 -8.12 -2.55
CA LEU A 89 -0.13 -6.89 -3.16
C LEU A 89 -1.32 -6.30 -2.39
N VAL A 90 -2.27 -7.11 -1.93
CA VAL A 90 -3.42 -6.67 -1.12
C VAL A 90 -2.98 -6.13 0.26
N ALA A 91 -1.98 -6.76 0.87
CA ALA A 91 -1.43 -6.27 2.13
C ALA A 91 -0.74 -4.92 1.93
N ILE A 92 0.10 -4.78 0.89
CA ILE A 92 0.78 -3.52 0.59
C ILE A 92 -0.23 -2.41 0.25
N SER A 93 -1.26 -2.71 -0.55
CA SER A 93 -2.30 -1.72 -0.89
C SER A 93 -3.09 -1.26 0.34
N SER A 94 -3.13 -2.05 1.41
CA SER A 94 -3.77 -1.65 2.68
C SER A 94 -2.83 -0.86 3.58
N LEU A 95 -1.57 -1.27 3.65
CA LEU A 95 -0.55 -0.70 4.54
C LEU A 95 -0.01 0.64 4.06
N LEU A 96 0.29 0.78 2.77
CA LEU A 96 0.91 1.98 2.24
C LEU A 96 0.06 3.25 2.49
N PRO A 97 -1.27 3.23 2.24
CA PRO A 97 -2.16 4.33 2.62
C PRO A 97 -2.15 4.68 4.11
N MET A 98 -2.11 3.64 4.94
CA MET A 98 -2.14 3.77 6.39
C MET A 98 -0.86 4.44 6.90
N LEU A 99 0.30 4.04 6.37
CA LEU A 99 1.60 4.65 6.69
C LEU A 99 1.65 6.12 6.28
N PHE A 100 1.15 6.49 5.09
CA PHE A 100 1.06 7.89 4.69
C PHE A 100 0.12 8.70 5.59
N THR A 101 -1.00 8.11 6.00
CA THR A 101 -1.94 8.74 6.93
C THR A 101 -1.29 9.00 8.29
N LEU A 102 -0.55 8.03 8.84
CA LEU A 102 0.20 8.21 10.09
C LEU A 102 1.27 9.29 9.96
N TYR A 103 2.06 9.23 8.89
CA TYR A 103 3.12 10.21 8.63
C TYR A 103 2.59 11.64 8.56
N GLN A 104 1.44 11.86 7.93
CA GLN A 104 0.80 13.18 7.89
C GLN A 104 0.32 13.64 9.27
N LYS A 105 -0.18 12.72 10.09
CA LYS A 105 -0.65 13.02 11.45
C LYS A 105 0.51 13.38 12.37
N THR A 106 1.60 12.61 12.34
CA THR A 106 2.80 12.89 13.14
C THR A 106 3.42 14.23 12.74
N ASN A 107 3.56 14.49 11.44
CA ASN A 107 4.04 15.78 10.94
C ASN A 107 3.20 16.96 11.43
N LYS A 108 1.88 16.84 11.38
CA LYS A 108 0.97 17.88 11.85
C LYS A 108 1.12 18.13 13.35
N GLU A 109 1.24 17.06 14.14
CA GLU A 109 1.43 17.15 15.58
C GLU A 109 2.78 17.80 15.93
N THR A 110 3.87 17.42 15.24
CA THR A 110 5.19 18.06 15.36
C THR A 110 5.12 19.56 15.07
N GLN A 111 4.41 19.95 14.00
CA GLN A 111 4.22 21.38 13.67
C GLN A 111 3.43 22.13 14.74
N LEU A 112 2.37 21.53 15.30
CA LEU A 112 1.57 22.13 16.37
C LEU A 112 2.38 22.37 17.64
N ARG A 113 3.31 21.46 17.98
CA ARG A 113 4.17 21.58 19.17
C ARG A 113 5.33 22.57 19.01
N SER A 114 5.67 22.91 17.77
CA SER A 114 6.72 23.89 17.45
C SER A 114 6.27 25.36 17.51
N LEU A 115 4.97 25.61 17.71
CA LEU A 115 4.33 26.93 17.82
C LEU A 115 4.14 27.37 19.29
#